data_AF-A0A9D4QGF7-F1
#
_entry.id   AF-A0A9D4QGF7-F1
#
_cell.length_a   1.000
_cell.length_b   1.000
_cell.length_c   1.000
_cell.angle_alpha   90.00
_cell.angle_beta   90.00
_cell.angle_gamma   90.00
#
_symmetry.space_group_name_H-M   'P 1'
#
loop_
_entity.id
_entity.type
_entity.pdbx_description
1 polymer ?
#
loop_
_entity_poly.entity_id
_entity_poly.type
_entity_poly.pdbx_seq_one_letter_code
_entity_poly.pdbx_strand_id
1 'polypeptide(L)'
;MAFGRYTHAIVCRVPNSIKQCASGVIGDINVELARKEHEEFCKTLRSLDLDVIELQADESTPDCAFVDDTAIICNGAALICRPASGQRQKEVREPDIRAPAIVMAGSPQ
;
A
#
# COMPACT_ATOMS: atom_id res chain seq x y z
N MET A 1 -15.37 14.83 -19.07
CA MET A 1 -14.70 13.58 -18.65
C MET A 1 -13.77 13.92 -17.52
N ALA A 2 -13.98 13.39 -16.31
CA ALA A 2 -13.09 13.63 -15.18
C ALA A 2 -12.15 12.42 -15.03
N PHE A 3 -10.97 12.52 -15.63
CA PHE A 3 -9.88 11.60 -15.35
C PHE A 3 -9.37 11.88 -13.93
N GLY A 4 -9.15 10.83 -13.12
CA GLY A 4 -8.48 10.97 -11.81
C GLY A 4 -9.38 11.31 -10.61
N ARG A 5 -10.67 10.97 -10.62
CA ARG A 5 -11.49 11.02 -9.39
C ARG A 5 -11.38 9.69 -8.66
N TYR A 6 -10.93 9.74 -7.41
CA TYR A 6 -10.76 8.57 -6.55
C TYR A 6 -11.68 8.68 -5.32
N THR A 7 -12.14 7.54 -4.81
CA THR A 7 -12.99 7.48 -3.61
C THR A 7 -12.35 6.74 -2.44
N HIS A 8 -11.37 5.88 -2.73
CA HIS A 8 -10.70 5.05 -1.73
C HIS A 8 -9.20 5.11 -1.96
N ALA A 9 -8.45 4.91 -0.88
CA ALA A 9 -7.03 4.62 -0.90
C ALA A 9 -6.75 3.44 0.03
N ILE A 10 -5.84 2.56 -0.38
CA ILE A 10 -5.40 1.44 0.45
C ILE A 10 -3.91 1.64 0.72
N VAL A 11 -3.55 1.56 1.99
CA VAL A 11 -2.19 1.78 2.48
C VAL A 11 -1.84 0.66 3.44
N CYS A 12 -0.55 0.38 3.63
CA CYS A 12 -0.07 -0.57 4.62
C CYS A 12 0.81 0.16 5.64
N ARG A 13 0.61 -0.18 6.92
CA ARG A 13 1.39 0.40 8.02
C ARG A 13 2.86 0.06 7.89
N VAL A 14 3.70 0.95 8.41
CA VAL A 14 5.16 0.80 8.41
C VAL A 14 5.60 -0.32 9.38
N PRO A 15 6.21 -1.42 8.88
CA PRO A 15 6.74 -2.48 9.73
C PRO A 15 8.02 -2.02 10.45
N ASN A 16 8.37 -2.67 11.56
CA ASN A 16 9.67 -2.43 12.22
C ASN A 16 10.84 -2.92 11.34
N SER A 17 10.60 -3.98 10.58
CA SER A 17 11.53 -4.58 9.64
C SER A 17 11.83 -3.73 8.40
N ILE A 18 11.17 -2.58 8.20
CA ILE A 18 11.39 -1.68 7.05
C ILE A 18 12.86 -1.27 6.86
N LYS A 19 13.68 -1.30 7.92
CA LYS A 19 15.14 -1.08 7.85
C LYS A 19 15.86 -2.07 6.91
N GLN A 20 15.22 -3.20 6.63
CA GLN A 20 15.73 -4.27 5.76
C GLN A 20 15.06 -4.22 4.37
N CYS A 21 14.29 -3.17 4.06
CA CYS A 21 13.62 -3.03 2.78
C CYS A 21 14.62 -3.07 1.62
N ALA A 22 14.28 -3.83 0.58
CA ALA A 22 15.11 -3.94 -0.62
C ALA A 22 14.83 -2.79 -1.60
N SER A 23 13.76 -2.03 -1.38
CA SER A 23 13.25 -0.98 -2.25
C SER A 23 14.06 0.32 -2.17
N GLY A 24 15.34 0.27 -2.55
CA GLY A 24 16.11 1.45 -2.95
C GLY A 24 16.35 2.53 -1.89
N VAL A 25 16.01 2.30 -0.62
CA VAL A 25 16.30 3.24 0.46
C VAL A 25 17.78 3.11 0.83
N ILE A 26 18.56 4.15 0.51
CA ILE A 26 19.98 4.21 0.82
C ILE A 26 20.15 4.97 2.14
N GLY A 27 20.48 4.25 3.23
CA GLY A 27 20.83 4.85 4.53
C GLY A 27 20.06 4.27 5.72
N ASP A 28 20.35 4.80 6.91
CA ASP A 28 19.69 4.39 8.16
C ASP A 28 18.26 4.93 8.22
N ILE A 29 17.28 4.03 8.22
CA ILE A 29 15.87 4.39 8.35
C ILE A 29 15.51 4.59 9.83
N ASN A 30 15.08 5.81 10.16
CA ASN A 30 14.41 6.08 11.42
C ASN A 30 12.94 5.64 11.32
N VAL A 31 12.61 4.50 11.93
CA VAL A 31 11.26 3.89 11.89
C VAL A 31 10.20 4.79 12.54
N GLU A 32 10.55 5.52 13.60
CA GLU A 32 9.60 6.42 14.25
C GLU A 32 9.26 7.61 13.35
N LEU A 33 10.27 8.17 12.66
CA LEU A 33 10.06 9.21 11.68
C LEU A 33 9.22 8.70 10.50
N ALA A 34 9.55 7.54 9.95
CA ALA A 34 8.80 6.93 8.85
C ALA A 34 7.33 6.67 9.22
N ARG A 35 7.04 6.25 10.46
CA ARG A 35 5.66 6.11 10.96
C ARG A 35 4.93 7.44 11.02
N LYS A 36 5.61 8.48 11.50
CA LYS A 36 5.03 9.83 11.58
C LYS A 36 4.73 10.37 10.18
N GLU A 37 5.66 10.20 9.24
CA GLU A 37 5.46 10.58 7.83
C GLU A 37 4.30 9.82 7.19
N HIS A 38 4.21 8.52 7.45
CA HIS A 38 3.09 7.69 6.99
C HIS A 38 1.74 8.14 7.60
N GLU A 39 1.72 8.50 8.88
CA GLU A 39 0.52 9.03 9.53
C GLU A 39 0.05 10.34 8.87
N GLU A 40 0.98 11.27 8.61
CA GLU A 40 0.69 12.53 7.91
C GLU A 40 0.23 12.29 6.46
N PHE A 41 0.81 11.30 5.78
CA PHE A 41 0.35 10.86 4.46
C PHE A 41 -1.10 10.36 4.49
N CYS A 42 -1.43 9.47 5.44
CA CYS A 42 -2.80 8.96 5.62
C CYS A 42 -3.79 10.08 5.98
N LYS A 43 -3.41 11.03 6.84
CA LYS A 43 -4.22 12.22 7.15
C LYS A 43 -4.49 13.06 5.91
N THR A 44 -3.46 13.26 5.09
CA THR A 44 -3.58 14.02 3.84
C THR A 44 -4.57 13.34 2.90
N LEU A 45 -4.49 12.01 2.72
CA LEU A 45 -5.45 11.26 1.91
C LEU A 45 -6.89 11.43 2.42
N ARG A 46 -7.11 11.31 3.73
CA ARG A 46 -8.43 11.52 4.34
C ARG A 46 -8.94 12.96 4.14
N SER A 47 -8.05 13.96 4.19
CA SER A 47 -8.42 15.36 3.96
C SER A 47 -8.87 15.64 2.52
N LEU A 48 -8.48 14.76 1.58
CA LEU A 48 -8.90 14.79 0.17
C LEU A 48 -10.21 14.03 -0.08
N ASP A 49 -10.95 13.69 0.98
CA ASP A 49 -12.24 12.96 0.92
C ASP A 49 -12.11 11.52 0.40
N LEU A 50 -10.95 10.89 0.64
CA LEU A 50 -10.73 9.47 0.36
C LEU A 50 -11.03 8.62 1.59
N ASP A 51 -11.72 7.51 1.39
CA ASP A 51 -11.82 6.45 2.40
C ASP A 51 -10.50 5.66 2.44
N VAL A 52 -9.76 5.78 3.54
CA VAL A 52 -8.42 5.22 3.69
C VAL A 52 -8.48 3.92 4.49
N ILE A 53 -8.23 2.81 3.79
CA ILE A 53 -8.13 1.47 4.35
C ILE A 53 -6.66 1.22 4.72
N GLU A 54 -6.39 1.12 6.01
CA GLU A 54 -5.05 0.82 6.53
C GLU A 54 -4.90 -0.68 6.82
N LEU A 55 -4.03 -1.35 6.07
CA LEU A 55 -3.64 -2.73 6.30
C LEU A 55 -2.63 -2.82 7.45
N GLN A 56 -2.63 -3.95 8.15
CA GLN A 56 -1.61 -4.23 9.16
C GLN A 56 -0.25 -4.39 8.51
N ALA A 57 0.80 -4.00 9.24
CA ALA A 57 2.16 -4.25 8.84
C ALA A 57 2.47 -5.75 8.97
N ASP A 58 3.16 -6.31 7.98
CA ASP A 58 3.71 -7.67 8.07
C ASP A 58 5.23 -7.60 8.20
N GLU A 59 5.73 -8.03 9.35
CA GLU A 59 7.16 -8.06 9.64
C GLU A 59 7.93 -9.09 8.81
N SER A 60 7.23 -10.03 8.16
CA SER A 60 7.82 -11.02 7.25
C SER A 60 8.16 -10.43 5.87
N THR A 61 7.59 -9.26 5.55
CA THR A 61 7.75 -8.54 4.29
C THR A 61 8.11 -7.06 4.57
N PRO A 62 9.41 -6.74 4.72
CA PRO A 62 9.89 -5.39 5.05
C PRO A 62 9.39 -4.28 4.12
N ASP A 63 9.09 -4.63 2.87
CA ASP A 63 8.62 -3.73 1.83
C ASP A 63 7.08 -3.56 1.80
N CYS A 64 6.31 -4.15 2.74
CA CYS A 64 4.85 -4.17 2.69
C CYS A 64 4.20 -2.78 2.71
N ALA A 65 4.89 -1.75 3.20
CA ALA A 65 4.42 -0.36 3.15
C ALA A 65 4.32 0.19 1.72
N PHE A 66 5.02 -0.41 0.74
CA PHE A 66 5.05 -0.02 -0.67
C PHE A 66 4.06 -0.87 -1.48
N VAL A 67 2.78 -0.53 -1.39
CA VAL A 67 1.69 -1.34 -1.97
C VAL A 67 1.45 -1.08 -3.47
N ASP A 68 2.11 -0.10 -4.07
CA ASP A 68 1.85 0.42 -5.42
C ASP A 68 2.16 -0.57 -6.56
N ASP A 69 3.09 -1.49 -6.35
CA ASP A 69 3.44 -2.52 -7.32
C ASP A 69 2.71 -3.86 -7.12
N THR A 70 1.88 -3.96 -6.08
CA THR A 70 1.17 -5.21 -5.73
C THR A 70 -0.16 -5.37 -6.45
N ALA A 71 -0.82 -4.28 -6.84
CA ALA A 71 -2.06 -4.33 -7.58
C ALA A 71 -2.26 -3.08 -8.45
N ILE A 72 -2.86 -3.28 -9.62
CA ILE A 72 -3.26 -2.21 -10.53
C ILE A 72 -4.78 -2.25 -10.67
N ILE A 73 -5.40 -1.08 -10.58
CA ILE A 73 -6.86 -0.97 -10.64
C ILE A 73 -7.28 -0.02 -11.72
N CYS A 74 -8.25 -0.47 -12.51
CA CYS A 74 -8.85 0.34 -13.54
C CYS A 74 -10.33 -0.03 -13.66
N ASN A 75 -11.21 0.97 -13.61
CA ASN A 75 -12.63 0.83 -13.90
C ASN A 75 -13.31 -0.31 -13.11
N GLY A 76 -13.04 -0.39 -11.80
CA GLY A 76 -13.62 -1.41 -10.92
C GLY A 76 -13.04 -2.82 -11.04
N ALA A 77 -12.06 -3.04 -11.93
CA ALA A 77 -11.33 -4.29 -12.04
C ALA A 77 -9.97 -4.18 -11.36
N ALA A 78 -9.61 -5.21 -10.58
CA ALA A 78 -8.33 -5.29 -9.90
C ALA A 78 -7.45 -6.37 -10.52
N LEU A 79 -6.26 -5.97 -10.95
CA LEU A 79 -5.19 -6.87 -11.35
C LEU A 79 -4.23 -7.03 -10.18
N ILE A 80 -4.17 -8.22 -9.59
CA ILE A 80 -3.13 -8.58 -8.63
C ILE A 80 -1.83 -8.82 -9.39
N CYS A 81 -0.82 -8.04 -9.07
CA CYS A 81 0.50 -8.15 -9.68
C CYS A 81 1.26 -9.35 -9.10
N ARG A 82 2.38 -9.66 -9.72
CA ARG A 82 3.35 -10.62 -9.20
C ARG A 82 4.66 -9.88 -8.92
N PRO A 83 4.90 -9.46 -7.66
CA PRO A 83 6.16 -8.83 -7.29
C PRO A 83 7.36 -9.69 -7.66
N ALA A 84 8.45 -9.04 -8.07
CA ALA A 84 9.66 -9.71 -8.56
C ALA A 84 10.40 -10.47 -7.43
N SER A 85 10.43 -9.91 -6.23
CA SER A 85 11.02 -10.54 -5.05
C SER A 85 10.14 -11.68 -4.53
N GLY A 86 10.75 -12.84 -4.25
CA GLY A 86 10.04 -13.99 -3.67
C GLY A 86 9.47 -13.71 -2.28
N GLN A 87 10.08 -12.81 -1.51
CA GLN A 87 9.53 -12.35 -0.23
C GLN A 87 8.24 -11.55 -0.44
N ARG A 88 8.27 -10.62 -1.40
CA ARG A 88 7.12 -9.76 -1.73
C ARG A 88 5.97 -10.50 -2.40
N GLN A 89 6.22 -11.68 -2.98
CA GLN A 89 5.13 -12.55 -3.45
C GLN A 89 4.21 -13.04 -2.32
N LYS A 90 4.64 -12.97 -1.05
CA LYS A 90 3.77 -13.27 0.09
C LYS A 90 2.70 -12.21 0.33
N GLU A 91 3.00 -10.94 0.05
CA GLU A 91 2.07 -9.81 0.16
C GLU A 91 0.77 -10.03 -0.63
N VAL A 92 0.87 -10.79 -1.74
CA VAL A 92 -0.27 -11.11 -2.61
C VAL A 92 -0.79 -12.55 -2.46
N ARG A 93 -0.13 -13.40 -1.67
CA ARG A 93 -0.42 -14.84 -1.57
C ARG A 93 -0.93 -15.29 -0.20
N GLU A 94 -0.49 -14.68 0.90
CA GLU A 94 -0.98 -15.09 2.22
C GLU A 94 -2.37 -14.50 2.47
N PRO A 95 -3.43 -15.35 2.57
CA PRO A 95 -4.80 -14.90 2.58
C PRO A 95 -5.36 -15.03 3.99
N ASP A 96 -5.20 -14.00 4.81
CA ASP A 96 -6.24 -13.72 5.84
C ASP A 96 -7.20 -12.61 5.37
N ILE A 97 -7.15 -12.33 4.06
CA ILE A 97 -7.94 -11.30 3.40
C ILE A 97 -9.12 -11.96 2.67
N ARG A 98 -10.23 -12.17 3.39
CA ARG A 98 -11.55 -12.11 2.75
C ARG A 98 -11.79 -10.64 2.37
N ALA A 99 -11.35 -10.27 1.16
CA ALA A 99 -11.54 -8.98 0.46
C ALA A 99 -10.74 -7.76 0.95
N PRO A 100 -10.39 -6.77 0.08
CA PRO A 100 -10.30 -6.73 -1.38
C PRO A 100 -8.87 -6.37 -1.87
N ALA A 101 -8.65 -6.48 -3.18
CA ALA A 101 -7.48 -5.95 -3.85
C ALA A 101 -7.33 -4.42 -3.65
N ILE A 102 -6.08 -3.95 -3.60
CA ILE A 102 -5.63 -2.58 -3.27
C ILE A 102 -5.93 -1.60 -4.39
N VAL A 103 -6.65 -0.51 -4.11
CA VAL A 103 -7.17 0.43 -5.12
C VAL A 103 -7.16 1.90 -4.72
N MET A 104 -6.59 2.75 -5.58
CA MET A 104 -7.07 4.11 -5.83
C MET A 104 -8.29 4.04 -6.78
N ALA A 105 -9.49 4.18 -6.24
CA ALA A 105 -10.72 3.75 -6.95
C ALA A 105 -11.22 4.82 -7.91
N GLY A 106 -10.76 4.75 -9.16
CA GLY A 106 -11.41 5.40 -10.28
C GLY A 106 -12.73 4.67 -10.57
N SER A 107 -13.85 5.28 -10.18
CA SER A 107 -15.18 4.73 -10.45
C SER A 107 -15.39 4.50 -11.95
N PRO A 108 -15.79 3.29 -12.39
CA PRO A 108 -16.46 3.15 -13.67
C PRO A 108 -17.86 3.79 -13.54
N GLN A 109 -18.29 4.50 -14.56
CA GLN A 109 -19.72 4.80 -14.71
C GLN A 109 -20.47 3.53 -15.09
#